data_AF-A0A0D1YJQ2-F1
#
_entry.id   AF-A0A0D1YJQ2-F1
#
_cell.length_a   1.000
_cell.length_b   1.000
_cell.length_c   1.000
_cell.angle_alpha   90.00
_cell.angle_beta   90.00
_cell.angle_gamma   90.00
#
_symmetry.space_group_name_H-M   'P 1'
#
loop_
_entity.id
_entity.type
_entity.pdbx_description
1 polymer ?
#
loop_
_entity_poly.entity_id
_entity_poly.type
_entity_poly.pdbx_seq_one_letter_code
_entity_poly.pdbx_strand_id
1 'polypeptide(L)'
;MVEAVNGSSLDIPYGVSDWDMSGFQSALSTTVKPHRVKDAIFSMEGKLLEMKELNYSEDNDGKPHGALAIIQATRFWVRADALNGTKDEVDLSKLRPLVQLGGISYARVRETFELPRPGLQAELDDESRGLRPFLDAKVEPQTGSDSSGLPHEETVELAKAVA
;
A
#
# COMPACT_ATOMS: atom_id res chain seq x y z
N MET A 1 11.52 -6.47 -17.35
CA MET A 1 10.56 -5.63 -16.60
C MET A 1 11.14 -4.26 -16.29
N VAL A 2 12.28 -4.12 -15.60
CA VAL A 2 12.83 -2.77 -15.29
C VAL A 2 13.11 -1.90 -16.51
N GLU A 3 13.70 -2.47 -17.57
CA GLU A 3 13.94 -1.73 -18.84
C GLU A 3 12.63 -1.24 -19.48
N ALA A 4 11.57 -2.06 -19.44
CA ALA A 4 10.25 -1.69 -19.96
C ALA A 4 9.59 -0.57 -19.13
N VAL A 5 9.72 -0.61 -17.79
CA VAL A 5 9.28 0.47 -16.90
C VAL A 5 10.05 1.77 -17.17
N ASN A 6 11.36 1.66 -17.39
CA ASN A 6 12.16 2.83 -17.73
C ASN A 6 11.78 3.39 -19.12
N GLY A 7 11.47 2.50 -20.08
CA GLY A 7 10.97 2.87 -21.40
C GLY A 7 9.62 3.59 -21.39
N SER A 8 8.73 3.29 -20.43
CA SER A 8 7.46 4.04 -20.29
C SER A 8 7.65 5.48 -19.76
N SER A 9 8.85 5.85 -19.33
CA SER A 9 9.17 7.22 -18.87
C SER A 9 9.62 8.15 -20.01
N LEU A 10 9.54 7.71 -21.27
CA LEU A 10 9.82 8.56 -22.42
C LEU A 10 8.82 9.73 -22.50
N ASP A 11 9.32 10.91 -22.85
CA ASP A 11 8.50 12.10 -23.09
C ASP A 11 7.78 11.96 -24.45
N ILE A 12 6.69 11.19 -24.45
CA ILE A 12 5.87 10.94 -25.63
C ILE A 12 4.74 11.98 -25.74
N PRO A 13 4.34 12.38 -26.97
CA PRO A 13 3.25 13.33 -27.16
C PRO A 13 1.92 12.84 -26.57
N TYR A 14 1.07 13.80 -26.18
CA TYR A 14 -0.28 13.51 -25.71
C TYR A 14 -1.08 12.67 -26.73
N GLY A 15 -1.78 11.66 -26.23
CA GLY A 15 -2.59 10.74 -27.05
C GLY A 15 -1.79 9.58 -27.66
N VAL A 16 -0.46 9.57 -27.55
CA VAL A 16 0.37 8.42 -27.92
C VAL A 16 0.47 7.47 -26.72
N SER A 17 0.35 6.18 -26.97
CA SER A 17 0.45 5.16 -25.92
C SER A 17 1.90 4.70 -25.72
N ASP A 18 2.34 4.70 -24.48
CA ASP A 18 3.62 4.14 -24.02
C ASP A 18 3.67 2.61 -24.09
N TRP A 19 2.52 1.93 -24.14
CA TRP A 19 2.41 0.48 -24.32
C TRP A 19 3.14 -0.02 -25.57
N ASP A 20 3.04 0.72 -26.68
CA ASP A 20 3.61 0.32 -27.97
C ASP A 20 5.14 0.34 -27.96
N MET A 21 5.76 1.13 -27.08
CA MET A 21 7.21 1.33 -27.01
C MET A 21 7.87 0.61 -25.82
N SER A 22 7.14 0.43 -24.72
CA SER A 22 7.64 -0.22 -23.50
C SER A 22 7.81 -1.74 -23.62
N GLY A 23 7.09 -2.37 -24.57
CA GLY A 23 7.10 -3.83 -24.75
C GLY A 23 6.28 -4.59 -23.71
N PHE A 24 5.45 -3.90 -22.92
CA PHE A 24 4.54 -4.55 -21.99
C PHE A 24 3.36 -5.20 -22.71
N GLN A 25 2.93 -6.37 -22.20
CA GLN A 25 1.64 -6.95 -22.59
C GLN A 25 0.54 -6.41 -21.68
N SER A 26 -0.56 -5.94 -22.27
CA SER A 26 -1.73 -5.52 -21.51
C SER A 26 -2.61 -6.73 -21.14
N ALA A 27 -3.30 -6.61 -20.01
CA ALA A 27 -4.38 -7.51 -19.61
C ALA A 27 -5.59 -6.68 -19.15
N LEU A 28 -6.79 -7.15 -19.45
CA LEU A 28 -8.02 -6.47 -19.07
C LEU A 28 -8.17 -6.42 -17.53
N SER A 29 -8.63 -5.26 -17.09
CA SER A 29 -9.14 -5.01 -15.74
C SER A 29 -10.61 -5.43 -15.66
N THR A 30 -11.12 -5.63 -14.45
CA THR A 30 -12.48 -6.16 -14.21
C THR A 30 -13.43 -5.15 -13.56
N THR A 31 -12.92 -4.20 -12.80
CA THR A 31 -13.67 -3.16 -12.08
C THR A 31 -13.46 -1.77 -12.67
N VAL A 32 -12.46 -1.59 -13.54
CA VAL A 32 -12.11 -0.32 -14.21
C VAL A 32 -11.75 -0.50 -15.69
N LYS A 33 -11.75 0.61 -16.45
CA LYS A 33 -11.43 0.61 -17.90
C LYS A 33 -9.93 0.46 -18.21
N PRO A 34 -8.98 1.12 -17.50
CA PRO A 34 -7.56 1.01 -17.81
C PRO A 34 -7.05 -0.42 -17.67
N HIS A 35 -6.21 -0.87 -18.61
CA HIS A 35 -5.61 -2.21 -18.56
C HIS A 35 -4.48 -2.27 -17.53
N ARG A 36 -4.19 -3.48 -17.05
CA ARG A 36 -3.04 -3.76 -16.19
C ARG A 36 -1.89 -4.38 -17.01
N VAL A 37 -0.67 -4.30 -16.47
CA VAL A 37 0.47 -5.04 -17.03
C VAL A 37 0.28 -6.53 -16.74
N LYS A 38 0.19 -7.34 -17.79
CA LYS A 38 -0.10 -8.77 -17.70
C LYS A 38 0.95 -9.53 -16.88
N ASP A 39 2.21 -9.18 -17.07
CA ASP A 39 3.36 -9.85 -16.45
C ASP A 39 3.68 -9.32 -15.03
N ALA A 40 2.93 -8.32 -14.55
CA ALA A 40 3.11 -7.81 -13.20
C ALA A 40 2.76 -8.89 -12.16
N ILE A 41 3.63 -9.03 -11.15
CA ILE A 41 3.40 -9.96 -10.04
C ILE A 41 2.27 -9.45 -9.14
N PHE A 42 2.21 -8.14 -8.97
CA PHE A 42 1.19 -7.43 -8.21
C PHE A 42 0.64 -6.27 -9.05
N SER A 43 -0.67 -6.08 -9.07
CA SER A 43 -1.33 -4.93 -9.68
C SER A 43 -2.62 -4.59 -8.92
N MET A 44 -3.03 -3.33 -8.98
CA MET A 44 -4.22 -2.83 -8.29
C MET A 44 -5.10 -2.07 -9.27
N GLU A 45 -6.40 -2.39 -9.27
CA GLU A 45 -7.42 -1.60 -9.96
C GLU A 45 -7.96 -0.53 -9.03
N GLY A 46 -8.01 0.72 -9.51
CA GLY A 46 -8.30 1.87 -8.67
C GLY A 46 -9.30 2.84 -9.28
N LYS A 47 -10.21 3.36 -8.46
CA LYS A 47 -11.09 4.49 -8.83
C LYS A 47 -10.61 5.75 -8.13
N LEU A 48 -10.52 6.85 -8.88
CA LEU A 48 -10.16 8.15 -8.32
C LEU A 48 -11.24 8.59 -7.32
N LEU A 49 -10.84 8.89 -6.09
CA LEU A 49 -11.69 9.48 -5.07
C LEU A 49 -11.55 10.99 -5.05
N GLU A 50 -10.30 11.46 -5.01
CA GLU A 50 -9.97 12.87 -4.91
C GLU A 50 -8.65 13.14 -5.63
N MET A 51 -8.55 14.30 -6.28
CA MET A 51 -7.30 14.82 -6.80
C MET A 51 -7.11 16.23 -6.27
N LYS A 52 -6.01 16.46 -5.56
CA LYS A 52 -5.65 17.74 -4.99
C LYS A 52 -4.42 18.29 -5.70
N GLU A 53 -4.59 19.39 -6.42
CA GLU A 53 -3.48 20.12 -7.02
C GLU A 53 -2.59 20.73 -5.92
N LEU A 54 -1.28 20.66 -6.13
CA LEU A 54 -0.28 21.13 -5.19
C LEU A 54 0.49 22.31 -5.81
N ASN A 55 0.04 23.51 -5.47
CA ASN A 55 0.63 24.77 -5.92
C ASN A 55 1.59 25.28 -4.83
N TYR A 56 2.85 24.85 -4.90
CA TYR A 56 3.87 25.16 -3.90
C TYR A 56 4.65 26.46 -4.15
N SER A 57 4.35 27.23 -5.20
CA SER A 57 4.97 28.53 -5.44
C SER A 57 3.94 29.57 -5.89
N GLU A 58 4.05 30.78 -5.36
CA GLU A 58 3.32 31.95 -5.88
C GLU A 58 3.90 32.48 -7.21
N ASP A 59 5.11 32.04 -7.58
CA ASP A 59 5.91 32.60 -8.68
C ASP A 59 5.73 31.96 -10.07
N ASN A 60 4.81 31.01 -10.24
CA ASN A 60 4.64 30.33 -11.52
C ASN A 60 3.31 30.73 -12.17
N ASP A 61 3.33 30.93 -13.50
CA ASP A 61 2.24 31.24 -14.44
C ASP A 61 1.03 30.26 -14.38
N GLY A 62 0.49 29.97 -13.21
CA GLY A 62 -0.68 29.12 -12.97
C GLY A 62 -0.48 27.61 -13.19
N LYS A 63 0.76 27.11 -13.35
CA LYS A 63 1.00 25.68 -13.55
C LYS A 63 1.23 24.93 -12.22
N PRO A 64 0.43 23.89 -11.90
CA PRO A 64 0.65 23.09 -10.71
C PRO A 64 1.97 22.32 -10.78
N HIS A 65 2.72 22.28 -9.67
CA HIS A 65 3.99 21.56 -9.54
C HIS A 65 3.80 20.04 -9.42
N GLY A 66 2.59 19.63 -9.06
CA GLY A 66 2.19 18.25 -8.93
C GLY A 66 0.75 18.15 -8.43
N ALA A 67 0.26 16.92 -8.30
CA ALA A 67 -1.04 16.64 -7.72
C ALA A 67 -0.98 15.39 -6.83
N LEU A 68 -1.75 15.40 -5.75
CA LEU A 68 -2.02 14.22 -4.94
C LEU A 68 -3.30 13.56 -5.43
N ALA A 69 -3.20 12.33 -5.92
CA ALA A 69 -4.36 11.51 -6.26
C ALA A 69 -4.63 10.48 -5.15
N ILE A 70 -5.83 10.51 -4.58
CA ILE A 70 -6.33 9.49 -3.65
C ILE A 70 -7.17 8.51 -4.45
N ILE A 71 -6.78 7.24 -4.43
CA ILE A 71 -7.37 6.18 -5.25
C ILE A 71 -7.94 5.09 -4.35
N GLN A 72 -9.22 4.76 -4.52
CA GLN A 72 -9.85 3.62 -3.89
C GLN A 72 -9.43 2.33 -4.61
N ALA A 73 -8.77 1.43 -3.89
CA ALA A 73 -8.51 0.08 -4.38
C ALA A 73 -9.84 -0.68 -4.52
N THR A 74 -10.11 -1.20 -5.71
CA THR A 74 -11.32 -1.99 -6.01
C THR A 74 -11.00 -3.45 -6.30
N ARG A 75 -9.77 -3.77 -6.72
CA ARG A 75 -9.29 -5.14 -6.88
C ARG A 75 -7.77 -5.21 -6.79
N PHE A 76 -7.28 -6.30 -6.19
CA PHE A 76 -5.88 -6.69 -6.21
C PHE A 76 -5.67 -7.91 -7.12
N TRP A 77 -4.63 -7.87 -7.92
CA TRP A 77 -4.14 -8.97 -8.74
C TRP A 77 -2.80 -9.41 -8.20
N VAL A 78 -2.68 -10.68 -7.85
CA VAL A 78 -1.41 -11.29 -7.47
C VAL A 78 -1.20 -12.54 -8.29
N ARG A 79 0.02 -12.74 -8.78
CA ARG A 79 0.38 -13.97 -9.49
C ARG A 79 0.28 -15.15 -8.54
N ALA A 80 -0.32 -16.25 -9.00
CA ALA A 80 -0.67 -17.38 -8.13
C ALA A 80 0.54 -18.04 -7.43
N ASP A 81 1.72 -18.03 -8.05
CA ASP A 81 2.97 -18.56 -7.48
C ASP A 81 3.63 -17.61 -6.46
N ALA A 82 3.11 -16.41 -6.30
CA ALA A 82 3.59 -15.39 -5.38
C ALA A 82 2.64 -15.16 -4.20
N LEU A 83 1.59 -15.98 -4.06
CA LEU A 83 0.72 -15.99 -2.89
C LEU A 83 1.13 -17.11 -1.93
N ASN A 84 1.04 -16.82 -0.64
CA ASN A 84 1.13 -17.85 0.40
C ASN A 84 -0.10 -18.79 0.36
N GLY A 85 -0.09 -19.85 1.19
CA GLY A 85 -1.17 -20.85 1.20
C GLY A 85 -2.55 -20.28 1.57
N THR A 86 -2.59 -19.26 2.43
CA THR A 86 -3.80 -18.57 2.89
C THR A 86 -4.25 -17.45 1.95
N LYS A 87 -3.44 -17.07 0.96
CA LYS A 87 -3.68 -16.03 -0.06
C LYS A 87 -3.93 -14.64 0.50
N ASP A 88 -3.38 -14.35 1.67
CA ASP A 88 -3.43 -13.05 2.34
C ASP A 88 -2.08 -12.32 2.33
N GLU A 89 -1.01 -12.99 1.90
CA GLU A 89 0.33 -12.40 1.83
C GLU A 89 1.00 -12.69 0.48
N VAL A 90 1.79 -11.71 0.02
CA VAL A 90 2.62 -11.82 -1.18
C VAL A 90 4.04 -12.23 -0.80
N ASP A 91 4.52 -13.33 -1.38
CA ASP A 91 5.89 -13.80 -1.24
C ASP A 91 6.88 -12.79 -1.86
N LEU A 92 7.62 -12.09 -1.00
CA LEU A 92 8.59 -11.07 -1.40
C LEU A 92 9.77 -11.65 -2.20
N SER A 93 10.09 -12.95 -2.02
CA SER A 93 11.12 -13.63 -2.81
C SER A 93 10.71 -13.80 -4.28
N LYS A 94 9.39 -13.83 -4.55
CA LYS A 94 8.82 -13.85 -5.90
C LYS A 94 8.64 -12.43 -6.43
N LEU A 95 8.01 -11.56 -5.63
CA LEU A 95 7.72 -10.16 -5.98
C LEU A 95 9.00 -9.40 -6.37
N ARG A 96 10.09 -9.59 -5.61
CA ARG A 96 11.42 -8.96 -5.81
C ARG A 96 11.30 -7.47 -6.14
N PRO A 97 10.72 -6.66 -5.23
CA PRO A 97 10.49 -5.26 -5.49
C PRO A 97 11.80 -4.50 -5.73
N LEU A 98 11.70 -3.44 -6.52
CA LEU A 98 12.74 -2.45 -6.72
C LEU A 98 12.39 -1.19 -5.93
N VAL A 99 13.40 -0.47 -5.49
CA VAL A 99 13.26 0.82 -4.81
C VAL A 99 14.06 1.87 -5.56
N GLN A 100 13.50 3.06 -5.74
CA GLN A 100 14.22 4.21 -6.27
C GLN A 100 14.93 4.92 -5.11
N LEU A 101 16.23 5.14 -5.24
CA LEU A 101 17.08 5.71 -4.19
C LEU A 101 17.27 7.23 -4.33
N GLY A 102 16.73 7.82 -5.40
CA GLY A 102 16.92 9.21 -5.78
C GLY A 102 17.60 9.33 -7.15
N GLY A 103 17.18 10.31 -7.93
CA GLY A 103 17.62 10.47 -9.32
C GLY A 103 17.35 9.20 -10.13
N ILE A 104 18.38 8.73 -10.84
CA ILE A 104 18.35 7.53 -11.68
C ILE A 104 18.87 6.26 -10.96
N SER A 105 19.09 6.33 -9.66
CA SER A 105 19.64 5.21 -8.87
C SER A 105 18.52 4.33 -8.33
N TYR A 106 18.69 3.00 -8.48
CA TYR A 106 17.73 2.00 -8.01
C TYR A 106 18.44 0.90 -7.21
N ALA A 107 17.74 0.33 -6.24
CA ALA A 107 18.17 -0.89 -5.54
C ALA A 107 17.15 -2.02 -5.68
N ARG A 108 17.65 -3.24 -5.49
CA ARG A 108 16.86 -4.46 -5.43
C ARG A 108 16.78 -4.95 -4.00
N VAL A 109 15.59 -5.27 -3.53
CA VAL A 109 15.42 -5.98 -2.26
C VAL A 109 15.92 -7.41 -2.43
N ARG A 110 17.03 -7.75 -1.77
CA ARG A 110 17.67 -9.08 -1.87
C ARG A 110 17.35 -10.00 -0.70
N GLU A 111 17.03 -9.42 0.45
CA GLU A 111 16.77 -10.12 1.70
C GLU A 111 15.68 -9.37 2.46
N THR A 112 14.89 -10.12 3.21
CA THR A 112 13.79 -9.65 4.03
C THR A 112 13.82 -10.41 5.35
N PHE A 113 13.36 -9.78 6.41
CA PHE A 113 13.16 -10.42 7.71
C PHE A 113 11.80 -10.01 8.25
N GLU A 114 11.18 -10.89 9.02
CA GLU A 114 9.98 -10.56 9.76
C GLU A 114 10.36 -9.93 11.09
N LEU A 115 9.72 -8.81 11.41
CA LEU A 115 9.84 -8.16 12.70
C LEU A 115 8.45 -8.09 13.32
N PRO A 116 8.09 -9.06 14.18
CA PRO A 116 6.80 -9.05 14.85
C PRO A 116 6.61 -7.76 15.65
N ARG A 117 5.42 -7.17 15.55
CA ARG A 117 5.09 -5.99 16.35
C ARG A 117 5.02 -6.41 17.82
N PRO A 118 5.74 -5.73 18.73
CA PRO A 118 5.66 -6.03 20.15
C PRO A 118 4.28 -5.70 20.71
N GLY A 119 3.76 -6.57 21.57
CA GLY A 119 2.51 -6.36 22.29
C GLY A 119 2.78 -5.69 23.63
N LEU A 120 2.06 -4.61 23.94
CA LEU A 120 2.29 -3.81 25.15
C LEU A 120 2.30 -4.64 26.44
N GLN A 121 1.39 -5.61 26.58
CA GLN A 121 1.34 -6.44 27.78
C GLN A 121 2.58 -7.33 27.91
N ALA A 122 2.96 -8.03 26.84
CA ALA A 122 4.16 -8.88 26.84
C ALA A 122 5.44 -8.08 27.14
N GLU A 123 5.48 -6.85 26.64
CA GLU A 123 6.55 -5.89 26.89
C GLU A 123 6.57 -5.35 28.34
N LEU A 124 5.41 -5.20 28.98
CA LEU A 124 5.29 -4.83 30.39
C LEU A 124 5.64 -6.00 31.32
N ASP A 125 5.35 -7.23 30.88
CA ASP A 125 5.67 -8.45 31.62
C ASP A 125 7.17 -8.76 31.59
N ASP A 126 7.87 -8.38 30.51
CA ASP A 126 9.33 -8.48 30.38
C ASP A 126 10.05 -7.29 31.04
N GLU A 127 10.36 -7.41 32.33
CA GLU A 127 11.05 -6.38 33.11
C GLU A 127 12.41 -5.96 32.52
N SER A 128 13.06 -6.82 31.74
CA SER A 128 14.36 -6.53 31.11
C SER A 128 14.27 -5.45 30.01
N ARG A 129 13.07 -5.24 29.45
CA ARG A 129 12.81 -4.23 28.42
C ARG A 129 12.67 -2.82 29.00
N GLY A 130 12.47 -2.71 30.31
CA GLY A 130 12.52 -1.43 31.03
C GLY A 130 11.44 -0.42 30.62
N LEU A 131 10.26 -0.90 30.20
CA LEU A 131 9.19 -0.03 29.68
C LEU A 131 8.30 0.58 30.75
N ARG A 132 8.19 -0.05 31.93
CA ARG A 132 7.36 0.43 33.06
C ARG A 132 7.64 1.88 33.49
N PRO A 133 8.90 2.33 33.65
CA PRO A 133 9.19 3.72 34.05
C PRO A 133 8.67 4.78 33.09
N PHE A 134 8.53 4.47 31.79
CA PHE A 134 8.02 5.40 30.79
C PHE A 134 6.49 5.48 30.75
N LEU A 135 5.82 4.43 31.22
CA LEU A 135 4.36 4.31 31.22
C LEU A 135 3.78 4.78 32.55
N ASP A 136 4.38 4.38 33.67
CA ASP A 136 3.98 4.83 35.01
C ASP A 136 4.14 6.35 35.18
N ALA A 137 5.09 6.97 34.47
CA ALA A 137 5.29 8.42 34.46
C ALA A 137 4.20 9.21 33.69
N LYS A 138 3.24 8.53 33.03
CA LYS A 138 2.20 9.17 32.19
C LYS A 138 0.78 8.73 32.50
N VAL A 139 0.55 7.95 33.57
CA VAL A 139 -0.81 7.67 34.04
C VAL A 139 -1.21 8.71 35.09
N GLU A 140 -1.82 9.81 34.66
CA GLU A 140 -2.81 10.44 35.54
C GLU A 140 -3.96 9.43 35.70
N PRO A 141 -4.43 9.17 36.94
CA PRO A 141 -5.49 8.21 37.15
C PRO A 141 -6.75 8.68 36.41
N GLN A 142 -7.20 7.92 35.41
CA GLN A 142 -8.53 8.14 34.87
C GLN A 142 -9.55 7.80 35.96
N THR A 143 -10.05 8.84 36.64
CA THR A 143 -11.17 8.73 37.56
C THR A 143 -12.43 8.42 36.77
N GLY A 144 -12.87 7.17 36.88
CA GLY A 144 -14.25 6.70 36.76
C GLY A 144 -15.07 7.18 35.55
N SER A 145 -15.37 6.25 34.63
CA SER A 145 -16.68 6.25 34.00
C SER A 145 -17.29 4.86 34.08
N ASP A 146 -18.53 4.85 34.53
CA ASP A 146 -19.36 3.76 34.99
C ASP A 146 -19.29 2.45 34.21
N SER A 147 -19.14 1.36 34.97
CA SER A 147 -19.69 0.06 34.60
C SER A 147 -21.22 0.09 34.79
N SER A 148 -21.95 0.59 33.78
CA SER A 148 -23.38 0.31 33.63
C SER A 148 -23.57 -0.62 32.44
N GLY A 149 -24.00 -1.84 32.72
CA GLY A 149 -24.17 -2.89 31.73
C GLY A 149 -25.25 -2.56 30.70
N LEU A 150 -25.00 -2.97 29.46
CA LEU A 150 -26.00 -3.18 28.42
C LEU A 150 -25.65 -4.47 27.65
N PRO A 151 -26.67 -5.16 27.10
CA PRO A 151 -26.77 -6.60 27.13
C PRO A 151 -26.03 -7.32 26.00
N HIS A 152 -25.73 -8.60 26.25
CA HIS A 152 -25.44 -9.58 25.20
C HIS A 152 -26.58 -9.62 24.19
N GLU A 153 -26.30 -9.24 22.95
CA GLU A 153 -27.08 -9.67 21.78
C GLU A 153 -26.15 -10.44 20.83
N GLU A 154 -26.44 -11.73 20.68
CA GLU A 154 -25.98 -12.54 19.56
C GLU A 154 -26.48 -11.91 18.26
N THR A 155 -25.57 -11.61 17.32
CA THR A 155 -25.89 -11.78 15.90
C THR A 155 -24.64 -12.06 15.09
N VAL A 156 -24.56 -13.29 14.60
CA VAL A 156 -23.67 -13.75 13.54
C VAL A 156 -24.20 -13.21 12.22
N GLU A 157 -23.36 -12.52 11.43
CA GLU A 157 -23.51 -12.55 9.98
C GLU A 157 -22.15 -12.46 9.26
N LEU A 158 -21.77 -13.57 8.64
CA LEU A 158 -20.75 -13.65 7.60
C LEU A 158 -21.30 -13.07 6.30
N ALA A 159 -20.65 -12.05 5.74
CA ALA A 159 -20.76 -11.71 4.32
C ALA A 159 -19.35 -11.50 3.76
N LYS A 160 -18.73 -12.56 3.23
CA LYS A 160 -18.62 -12.89 1.79
C LYS A 160 -18.01 -11.78 0.93
N ALA A 161 -16.78 -12.07 0.50
CA ALA A 161 -16.23 -11.87 -0.84
C ALA A 161 -16.93 -10.82 -1.72
N VAL A 162 -16.26 -9.69 -1.91
CA VAL A 162 -16.58 -8.80 -3.03
C VAL A 162 -15.72 -9.21 -4.21
N ALA A 163 -16.43 -9.80 -5.18
CA ALA A 163 -16.02 -10.03 -6.56
C ALA A 163 -15.95 -8.72 -7.37
#